data_AF-A0A1Z8VMT7-F1
#
_entry.id   AF-A0A1Z8VMT7-F1
#
_cell.length_a   1.000
_cell.length_b   1.000
_cell.length_c   1.000
_cell.angle_alpha   90.00
_cell.angle_beta   90.00
_cell.angle_gamma   90.00
#
_symmetry.space_group_name_H-M   'P 1'
#
loop_
_entity.id
_entity.type
_entity.pdbx_description
1 polymer ?
#
loop_
_entity_poly.entity_id
_entity_poly.type
_entity_poly.pdbx_seq_one_letter_code
_entity_poly.pdbx_strand_id
1 'polypeptide(L)'
;MLQEIYLNKLKELPEHTKKFVGLVAIVIIVILSFAILNAFFGQGDELVEKMKKEEERIAQEQKLSELISTLPSGILVPFQSKGNHKLSKEQYKAVCNATKIVSQRAVMGANLINFKAHKIYTINGNKIDETFVKWDKENNKCFAGFVLSGSNVGINETITVSGEALSFFNTGIDTRVYFIKNF
;
A
#
# COMPACT_ATOMS: atom_id res chain seq x y z
N MET A 1 6.14 59.62 27.87
CA MET A 1 7.41 60.32 27.61
C MET A 1 8.14 59.88 26.34
N LEU A 2 8.75 58.68 26.22
CA LEU A 2 9.53 58.35 25.00
C LEU A 2 8.66 58.24 23.73
N GLN A 3 7.51 57.55 23.79
CA GLN A 3 6.61 57.39 22.63
C GLN A 3 6.02 58.72 22.11
N GLU A 4 5.72 59.66 22.99
CA GLU A 4 5.18 60.98 22.62
C GLU A 4 6.21 61.84 21.87
N ILE A 5 7.49 61.72 22.23
CA ILE A 5 8.59 62.44 21.57
C ILE A 5 8.81 61.93 20.13
N TYR A 6 8.70 60.61 19.91
CA TYR A 6 8.84 60.02 18.56
C TYR A 6 7.64 60.29 17.66
N LEU A 7 6.41 60.23 18.20
CA LEU A 7 5.18 60.55 17.44
C LEU A 7 5.12 62.03 17.02
N ASN A 8 5.58 62.94 17.89
CA ASN A 8 5.64 64.37 17.57
C ASN A 8 6.66 64.68 16.47
N LYS A 9 7.83 64.01 16.46
CA LYS A 9 8.81 64.13 15.36
C LYS A 9 8.28 63.62 14.02
N LEU A 10 7.51 62.52 14.01
CA LEU A 10 6.86 62.00 12.80
C LEU A 10 5.85 63.00 12.20
N LYS A 11 5.23 63.82 13.05
CA LYS A 11 4.26 64.85 12.67
C LYS A 11 4.92 66.11 12.10
N GLU A 12 6.21 66.33 12.33
CA GLU A 12 6.99 67.46 11.79
C GLU A 12 7.70 67.14 10.45
N LEU A 13 7.64 65.90 9.95
CA LEU A 13 8.29 65.56 8.67
C LEU A 13 7.66 66.32 7.48
N PRO A 14 8.49 66.68 6.47
CA PRO A 14 8.02 67.30 5.23
C PRO A 14 6.91 66.48 4.57
N GLU A 15 5.94 67.16 3.98
CA GLU A 15 4.72 66.54 3.43
C GLU A 15 5.03 65.50 2.35
N HIS A 16 6.09 65.75 1.56
CA HIS A 16 6.60 64.82 0.55
C HIS A 16 7.12 63.51 1.17
N THR A 17 7.81 63.60 2.32
CA THR A 17 8.34 62.43 3.04
C THR A 17 7.21 61.61 3.66
N LYS A 18 6.17 62.25 4.17
CA LYS A 18 4.98 61.54 4.70
C LYS A 18 4.22 60.78 3.61
N LYS A 19 4.04 61.39 2.43
CA LYS A 19 3.41 60.72 1.27
C LYS A 19 4.25 59.53 0.79
N PHE A 20 5.57 59.66 0.76
CA PHE A 20 6.48 58.57 0.41
C PHE A 20 6.45 57.42 1.43
N VAL A 21 6.50 57.72 2.73
CA VAL A 21 6.42 56.71 3.79
C VAL A 21 5.06 56.01 3.79
N GLY A 22 3.97 56.73 3.56
CA GLY A 22 2.64 56.15 3.40
C GLY A 22 2.55 55.19 2.22
N LEU A 23 3.11 55.58 1.06
CA LEU A 23 3.16 54.72 -0.12
C LEU A 23 3.98 53.45 0.12
N VAL A 24 5.16 53.58 0.74
CA VAL A 24 6.01 52.44 1.09
C VAL A 24 5.30 51.50 2.08
N ALA A 25 4.62 52.04 3.09
CA ALA A 25 3.85 51.25 4.05
C ALA A 25 2.72 50.46 3.37
N ILE A 26 1.99 51.08 2.44
CA ILE A 26 0.92 50.39 1.68
C ILE A 26 1.50 49.24 0.85
N VAL A 27 2.62 49.46 0.14
CA VAL A 27 3.27 48.42 -0.66
C VAL A 27 3.71 47.24 0.24
N ILE A 28 4.29 47.53 1.40
CA ILE A 28 4.69 46.49 2.37
C ILE A 28 3.48 45.69 2.85
N ILE A 29 2.37 46.36 3.20
CA ILE A 29 1.14 45.69 3.62
C ILE A 29 0.61 44.77 2.53
N VAL A 30 0.57 45.24 1.28
CA VAL A 30 0.10 44.45 0.14
C VAL A 30 0.99 43.21 -0.06
N ILE A 31 2.32 43.36 -0.03
CA ILE A 31 3.26 42.23 -0.17
C ILE A 31 3.08 41.22 0.98
N LEU A 32 2.92 41.68 2.22
CA LEU A 32 2.70 40.81 3.38
C LEU A 32 1.37 40.06 3.29
N SER A 33 0.30 40.70 2.83
CA SER A 33 -0.98 40.04 2.60
C SER A 33 -0.86 38.92 1.55
N PHE A 34 -0.15 39.17 0.43
CA PHE A 34 0.10 38.13 -0.56
C PHE A 34 1.02 37.02 -0.04
N ALA A 35 2.03 37.33 0.78
CA ALA A 35 2.92 36.33 1.37
C ALA A 35 2.17 35.40 2.34
N ILE A 36 1.27 35.95 3.17
CA ILE A 36 0.42 35.16 4.06
C ILE A 36 -0.53 34.27 3.26
N LEU A 37 -1.18 34.80 2.23
CA LEU A 37 -2.04 34.01 1.34
C LEU A 37 -1.25 32.89 0.64
N ASN A 38 -0.05 33.17 0.11
CA ASN A 38 0.81 32.16 -0.50
C ASN A 38 1.30 31.11 0.51
N ALA A 39 1.53 31.47 1.78
CA ALA A 39 1.89 30.51 2.81
C ALA A 39 0.75 29.54 3.15
N PHE A 40 -0.51 30.03 3.18
CA PHE A 40 -1.67 29.18 3.46
C PHE A 40 -2.14 28.36 2.24
N PHE A 41 -2.09 28.92 1.02
CA PHE A 41 -2.57 28.24 -0.19
C PHE A 41 -1.46 27.50 -0.96
N GLY A 42 -0.19 27.87 -0.81
CA GLY A 42 0.95 27.24 -1.50
C GLY A 42 1.34 25.85 -0.96
N GLN A 43 0.81 25.43 0.19
CA GLN A 43 0.98 24.08 0.73
C GLN A 43 -0.04 23.07 0.16
N GLY A 44 -0.99 23.53 -0.66
CA GLY A 44 -2.04 22.71 -1.25
C GLY A 44 -1.55 21.75 -2.33
N ASP A 45 -0.50 22.10 -3.08
CA ASP A 45 -0.05 21.29 -4.24
C ASP A 45 0.47 19.90 -3.83
N GLU A 46 1.23 19.81 -2.74
CA GLU A 46 1.71 18.52 -2.21
C GLU A 46 0.54 17.67 -1.67
N LEU A 47 -0.45 18.30 -1.03
CA LEU A 47 -1.64 17.62 -0.53
C LEU A 47 -2.52 17.12 -1.68
N VAL A 48 -2.71 17.92 -2.72
CA VAL A 48 -3.46 17.54 -3.93
C VAL A 48 -2.76 16.39 -4.67
N GLU A 49 -1.43 16.39 -4.76
CA GLU A 49 -0.69 15.29 -5.35
C GLU A 49 -0.86 13.99 -4.55
N LYS A 50 -0.77 14.06 -3.21
CA LYS A 50 -1.02 12.91 -2.32
C LYS A 50 -2.46 12.41 -2.42
N MET A 51 -3.44 13.31 -2.45
CA MET A 51 -4.85 12.93 -2.60
C MET A 51 -5.13 12.26 -3.95
N LYS A 52 -4.60 12.80 -5.05
CA LYS A 52 -4.74 12.17 -6.38
C LYS A 52 -4.17 10.75 -6.40
N LYS A 53 -2.99 10.53 -5.82
CA LYS A 53 -2.40 9.18 -5.72
C LYS A 53 -3.25 8.23 -4.89
N GLU A 54 -3.86 8.71 -3.82
CA GLU A 54 -4.75 7.91 -2.97
C GLU A 54 -6.06 7.58 -3.69
N GLU A 55 -6.66 8.55 -4.39
CA GLU A 55 -7.85 8.34 -5.21
C GLU A 55 -7.61 7.31 -6.31
N GLU A 56 -6.45 7.38 -6.99
CA GLU A 56 -6.05 6.37 -7.97
C GLU A 56 -5.91 4.98 -7.34
N ARG A 57 -5.35 4.87 -6.13
CA ARG A 57 -5.23 3.59 -5.42
C ARG A 57 -6.61 3.02 -5.07
N ILE A 58 -7.51 3.86 -4.55
CA ILE A 58 -8.89 3.47 -4.21
C ILE A 58 -9.65 3.02 -5.46
N ALA A 59 -9.54 3.76 -6.56
CA ALA A 59 -10.17 3.40 -7.82
C ALA A 59 -9.66 2.05 -8.38
N GLN A 60 -8.35 1.77 -8.21
CA GLN A 60 -7.78 0.47 -8.58
C GLN A 60 -8.29 -0.66 -7.67
N GLU A 61 -8.36 -0.44 -6.36
CA GLU A 61 -8.89 -1.41 -5.40
C GLU A 61 -10.38 -1.71 -5.64
N GLN A 62 -11.18 -0.69 -5.98
CA GLN A 62 -12.59 -0.87 -6.33
C GLN A 62 -12.77 -1.69 -7.60
N LYS A 63 -12.04 -1.37 -8.68
CA LYS A 63 -12.04 -2.16 -9.92
C LYS A 63 -11.62 -3.60 -9.67
N LEU A 64 -10.64 -3.79 -8.79
CA LEU A 64 -10.18 -5.12 -8.40
C LEU A 64 -11.27 -5.90 -7.65
N SER A 65 -11.93 -5.28 -6.69
CA SER A 65 -13.04 -5.87 -5.94
C SER A 65 -14.21 -6.24 -6.86
N GLU A 66 -14.55 -5.37 -7.81
CA GLU A 66 -15.57 -5.62 -8.82
C GLU A 66 -15.19 -6.81 -9.72
N LEU A 67 -13.95 -6.89 -10.19
CA LEU A 67 -13.48 -8.06 -10.96
C LEU A 67 -13.60 -9.34 -10.15
N ILE A 68 -13.29 -9.32 -8.85
CA ILE A 68 -13.35 -10.50 -7.98
C ILE A 68 -14.80 -10.93 -7.73
N SER A 69 -15.74 -9.99 -7.60
CA SER A 69 -17.16 -10.31 -7.38
C SER A 69 -17.80 -10.99 -8.59
N THR A 70 -17.25 -10.78 -9.80
CA THR A 70 -17.70 -11.51 -11.00
C THR A 70 -17.21 -12.95 -11.08
N LEU A 71 -16.23 -13.34 -10.26
CA LEU A 71 -15.67 -14.69 -10.30
C LEU A 71 -16.62 -15.69 -9.65
N PRO A 72 -16.79 -16.88 -10.24
CA PRO A 72 -17.57 -17.93 -9.62
C PRO A 72 -16.90 -18.40 -8.32
N SER A 73 -17.70 -18.86 -7.38
CA SER A 73 -17.21 -19.62 -6.23
C SER A 73 -16.64 -20.96 -6.71
N GLY A 74 -15.56 -21.41 -6.08
CA GLY A 74 -14.87 -22.66 -6.43
C GLY A 74 -13.40 -22.47 -6.76
N ILE A 75 -12.84 -23.46 -7.47
CA ILE A 75 -11.40 -23.48 -7.80
C ILE A 75 -11.15 -22.66 -9.06
N LEU A 76 -10.28 -21.66 -8.91
CA LEU A 76 -9.81 -20.77 -9.96
C LEU A 76 -8.37 -21.14 -10.33
N VAL A 77 -8.08 -21.26 -11.63
CA VAL A 77 -6.76 -21.67 -12.15
C VAL A 77 -6.29 -20.74 -13.27
N PRO A 78 -4.99 -20.42 -13.39
CA PRO A 78 -4.46 -19.62 -14.49
C PRO A 78 -4.23 -20.42 -15.78
N PHE A 79 -4.36 -21.75 -15.73
CA PHE A 79 -4.14 -22.66 -16.85
C PHE A 79 -5.43 -23.37 -17.29
N GLN A 80 -5.40 -24.00 -18.45
CA GLN A 80 -6.55 -24.75 -18.97
C GLN A 80 -6.73 -26.05 -18.20
N SER A 81 -7.88 -26.23 -17.56
CA SER A 81 -8.23 -27.41 -16.77
C SER A 81 -9.64 -27.86 -17.12
N LYS A 82 -9.90 -29.18 -17.12
CA LYS A 82 -11.29 -29.69 -17.13
C LYS A 82 -11.92 -29.39 -15.77
N GLY A 83 -13.07 -28.70 -15.77
CA GLY A 83 -13.91 -28.49 -14.59
C GLY A 83 -13.60 -27.29 -13.69
N ASN A 84 -12.39 -26.72 -13.74
CA ASN A 84 -12.04 -25.52 -12.96
C ASN A 84 -12.22 -24.25 -13.79
N HIS A 85 -12.54 -23.13 -13.14
CA HIS A 85 -12.67 -21.85 -13.83
C HIS A 85 -11.29 -21.30 -14.21
N LYS A 86 -11.08 -21.08 -15.50
CA LYS A 86 -9.83 -20.53 -16.03
C LYS A 86 -9.85 -19.01 -15.92
N LEU A 87 -8.88 -18.46 -15.20
CA LEU A 87 -8.68 -17.01 -15.08
C LEU A 87 -8.04 -16.44 -16.34
N SER A 88 -8.50 -15.26 -16.76
CA SER A 88 -7.76 -14.42 -17.69
C SER A 88 -6.48 -13.89 -17.03
N LYS A 89 -5.54 -13.34 -17.81
CA LYS A 89 -4.31 -12.75 -17.26
C LYS A 89 -4.61 -11.62 -16.27
N GLU A 90 -5.61 -10.80 -16.57
CA GLU A 90 -6.04 -9.70 -15.72
C GLU A 90 -6.70 -10.22 -14.44
N GLN A 91 -7.61 -11.19 -14.56
CA GLN A 91 -8.24 -11.84 -13.41
C GLN A 91 -7.22 -12.55 -12.52
N TYR A 92 -6.21 -13.20 -13.12
CA TYR A 92 -5.15 -13.87 -12.36
C TYR A 92 -4.30 -12.89 -11.55
N LYS A 93 -3.89 -11.78 -12.17
CA LYS A 93 -3.15 -10.71 -11.48
C LYS A 93 -4.00 -10.08 -10.37
N ALA A 94 -5.27 -9.82 -10.67
CA ALA A 94 -6.25 -9.32 -9.72
C ALA A 94 -6.38 -10.24 -8.51
N VAL A 95 -6.71 -11.50 -8.74
CA VAL A 95 -6.85 -12.53 -7.70
C VAL A 95 -5.57 -12.64 -6.87
N CYS A 96 -4.39 -12.65 -7.49
CA CYS A 96 -3.12 -12.70 -6.78
C CYS A 96 -2.94 -11.51 -5.82
N ASN A 97 -3.18 -10.29 -6.29
CA ASN A 97 -3.00 -9.07 -5.49
C ASN A 97 -4.01 -8.96 -4.35
N ALA A 98 -5.23 -9.46 -4.53
CA ALA A 98 -6.25 -9.43 -3.49
C ALA A 98 -6.10 -10.57 -2.48
N THR A 99 -5.54 -11.71 -2.89
CA THR A 99 -5.39 -12.88 -2.03
C THR A 99 -4.30 -12.62 -0.99
N LYS A 100 -4.68 -12.58 0.28
CA LYS A 100 -3.74 -12.46 1.41
C LYS A 100 -3.55 -13.77 2.17
N ILE A 101 -4.46 -14.73 1.98
CA ILE A 101 -4.55 -15.94 2.79
C ILE A 101 -3.98 -17.11 2.01
N VAL A 102 -3.00 -17.80 2.60
CA VAL A 102 -2.53 -19.10 2.14
C VAL A 102 -3.22 -20.19 2.97
N SER A 103 -3.92 -21.12 2.32
CA SER A 103 -4.59 -22.19 3.05
C SER A 103 -3.59 -23.18 3.67
N GLN A 104 -3.92 -23.77 4.83
CA GLN A 104 -3.11 -24.84 5.43
C GLN A 104 -2.91 -26.02 4.47
N ARG A 105 -3.89 -26.29 3.60
CA ARG A 105 -3.78 -27.28 2.53
C ARG A 105 -2.65 -26.93 1.55
N ALA A 106 -2.58 -25.67 1.11
CA ALA A 106 -1.50 -25.21 0.24
C ALA A 106 -0.13 -25.32 0.93
N VAL A 107 -0.07 -25.04 2.24
CA VAL A 107 1.14 -25.21 3.07
C VAL A 107 1.59 -26.66 3.11
N MET A 108 0.69 -27.61 3.42
CA MET A 108 1.01 -29.04 3.42
C MET A 108 1.44 -29.54 2.04
N GLY A 109 0.78 -29.09 0.97
CA GLY A 109 1.13 -29.45 -0.40
C GLY A 109 2.52 -28.97 -0.83
N ALA A 110 2.92 -27.78 -0.37
CA ALA A 110 4.26 -27.24 -0.62
C ALA A 110 5.34 -27.89 0.27
N ASN A 111 5.02 -28.21 1.53
CA ASN A 111 5.98 -28.73 2.52
C ASN A 111 6.51 -30.15 2.25
N LEU A 112 5.78 -31.00 1.51
CA LEU A 112 6.22 -32.38 1.27
C LEU A 112 7.57 -32.49 0.53
N ILE A 113 7.99 -31.44 -0.18
CA ILE A 113 9.26 -31.42 -0.92
C ILE A 113 10.43 -30.96 -0.03
N ASN A 114 10.18 -30.14 1.00
CA ASN A 114 11.22 -29.64 1.91
C ASN A 114 11.14 -30.36 3.26
N PHE A 115 11.92 -31.44 3.41
CA PHE A 115 11.96 -32.27 4.61
C PHE A 115 12.27 -31.47 5.89
N LYS A 116 13.13 -30.46 5.81
CA LYS A 116 13.45 -29.60 6.96
C LYS A 116 12.26 -28.73 7.37
N ALA A 117 11.56 -28.15 6.39
CA ALA A 117 10.34 -27.39 6.64
C ALA A 117 9.26 -28.25 7.28
N HIS A 118 9.05 -29.48 6.78
CA HIS A 118 8.10 -30.41 7.37
C HIS A 118 8.46 -30.75 8.83
N LYS A 119 9.75 -31.03 9.10
CA LYS A 119 10.22 -31.29 10.47
C LYS A 119 9.94 -30.12 11.40
N ILE A 120 10.29 -28.89 11.02
CA ILE A 120 10.02 -27.68 11.82
C ILE A 120 8.51 -27.48 12.02
N TYR A 121 7.71 -27.64 10.97
CA TYR A 121 6.26 -27.53 11.05
C TYR A 121 5.63 -28.53 12.02
N THR A 122 6.13 -29.77 12.06
CA THR A 122 5.59 -30.78 12.99
C THR A 122 6.02 -30.49 14.44
N ILE A 123 7.30 -30.20 14.67
CA ILE A 123 7.80 -29.98 16.04
C ILE A 123 7.28 -28.68 16.66
N ASN A 124 7.01 -27.65 15.85
CA ASN A 124 6.53 -26.35 16.33
C ASN A 124 5.00 -26.31 16.55
N GLY A 125 4.31 -27.45 16.44
CA GLY A 125 2.87 -27.56 16.65
C GLY A 125 2.02 -27.10 15.47
N ASN A 126 2.51 -27.26 14.23
CA ASN A 126 1.87 -26.81 12.99
C ASN A 126 1.68 -25.30 12.90
N LYS A 127 2.53 -24.54 13.62
CA LYS A 127 2.44 -23.09 13.67
C LYS A 127 3.14 -22.50 12.44
N ILE A 128 2.42 -21.62 11.76
CA ILE A 128 2.95 -20.79 10.68
C ILE A 128 3.08 -19.38 11.27
N ASP A 129 4.26 -18.79 11.16
CA ASP A 129 4.48 -17.45 11.69
C ASP A 129 3.94 -16.40 10.72
N GLU A 130 4.23 -16.56 9.44
CA GLU A 130 3.81 -15.62 8.40
C GLU A 130 3.43 -16.35 7.11
N THR A 131 2.50 -15.76 6.36
CA THR A 131 2.17 -16.17 5.00
C THR A 131 2.25 -14.96 4.09
N PHE A 132 2.62 -15.17 2.84
CA PHE A 132 2.67 -14.11 1.85
C PHE A 132 2.19 -14.57 0.49
N VAL A 133 1.64 -13.63 -0.25
CA VAL A 133 1.26 -13.77 -1.65
C VAL A 133 1.76 -12.53 -2.37
N LYS A 134 2.49 -12.72 -3.47
CA LYS A 134 3.16 -11.64 -4.20
C LYS A 134 3.03 -11.87 -5.70
N TRP A 135 2.69 -10.82 -6.42
CA TRP A 135 2.73 -10.81 -7.87
C TRP A 135 4.14 -10.52 -8.36
N ASP A 136 4.71 -11.46 -9.11
CA ASP A 136 5.96 -11.27 -9.83
C ASP A 136 5.68 -10.64 -11.20
N LYS A 137 6.12 -9.39 -11.35
CA LYS A 137 5.97 -8.60 -12.59
C LYS A 137 6.87 -9.10 -13.71
N GLU A 138 8.00 -9.72 -13.41
CA GLU A 138 8.97 -10.17 -14.40
C GLU A 138 8.44 -11.40 -15.12
N ASN A 139 7.98 -12.38 -14.35
CA ASN A 139 7.47 -13.64 -14.89
C ASN A 139 5.95 -13.64 -15.14
N ASN A 140 5.24 -12.57 -14.75
CA ASN A 140 3.77 -12.47 -14.78
C ASN A 140 3.08 -13.65 -14.06
N LYS A 141 3.60 -13.97 -12.88
CA LYS A 141 3.18 -15.12 -12.07
C LYS A 141 2.90 -14.70 -10.64
N CYS A 142 2.00 -15.43 -9.99
CA CYS A 142 1.73 -15.26 -8.59
C CYS A 142 2.60 -16.23 -7.78
N PHE A 143 3.33 -15.71 -6.80
CA PHE A 143 4.06 -16.50 -5.82
C PHE A 143 3.37 -16.46 -4.48
N ALA A 144 3.32 -17.60 -3.81
CA ALA A 144 2.82 -17.68 -2.46
C ALA A 144 3.74 -18.55 -1.62
N GLY A 145 3.76 -18.28 -0.32
CA GLY A 145 4.66 -18.94 0.59
C GLY A 145 4.33 -18.65 2.04
N PHE A 146 5.14 -19.23 2.90
CA PHE A 146 5.00 -19.13 4.34
C PHE A 146 6.35 -19.28 5.03
N VAL A 147 6.40 -18.76 6.26
CA VAL A 147 7.56 -18.78 7.13
C VAL A 147 7.26 -19.67 8.32
N LEU A 148 8.17 -20.59 8.59
CA LEU A 148 8.15 -21.48 9.73
C LEU A 148 9.31 -21.12 10.66
N SER A 149 9.04 -21.01 11.95
CA SER A 149 10.08 -20.87 12.97
C SER A 149 10.00 -22.00 13.97
N GLY A 150 11.18 -22.51 14.34
CA GLY A 150 11.36 -23.40 15.48
C GLY A 150 11.58 -22.66 16.80
N SER A 151 11.56 -21.33 16.82
CA SER A 151 11.94 -20.54 18.00
C SER A 151 11.05 -20.82 19.22
N ASN A 152 9.78 -21.15 18.98
CA ASN A 152 8.82 -21.52 20.03
C ASN A 152 9.17 -22.85 20.74
N VAL A 153 10.03 -23.68 20.15
CA VAL A 153 10.49 -24.95 20.70
C VAL A 153 12.00 -24.97 20.96
N GLY A 154 12.63 -23.80 21.04
CA GLY A 154 14.06 -23.66 21.35
C GLY A 154 15.00 -23.95 20.19
N ILE A 155 14.49 -24.00 18.96
CA ILE A 155 15.28 -24.21 17.75
C ILE A 155 15.41 -22.87 17.01
N ASN A 156 16.61 -22.34 16.91
CA ASN A 156 16.87 -21.08 16.21
C ASN A 156 16.99 -21.28 14.69
N GLU A 157 16.00 -21.94 14.10
CA GLU A 157 15.88 -22.12 12.65
C GLU A 157 14.58 -21.50 12.16
N THR A 158 14.69 -20.72 11.10
CA THR A 158 13.56 -20.15 10.36
C THR A 158 13.67 -20.59 8.92
N ILE A 159 12.61 -21.20 8.39
CA ILE A 159 12.56 -21.68 7.01
C ILE A 159 11.45 -20.94 6.29
N THR A 160 11.79 -20.33 5.17
CA THR A 160 10.81 -19.76 4.23
C THR A 160 10.60 -20.77 3.10
N VAL A 161 9.34 -21.11 2.85
CA VAL A 161 8.92 -21.96 1.73
C VAL A 161 8.06 -21.13 0.80
N SER A 162 8.40 -21.11 -0.48
CA SER A 162 7.67 -20.37 -1.51
C SER A 162 7.61 -21.13 -2.82
N GLY A 163 6.54 -20.91 -3.58
CA GLY A 163 6.38 -21.46 -4.91
C GLY A 163 5.33 -20.70 -5.72
N GLU A 164 5.06 -21.18 -6.93
CA GLU A 164 4.06 -20.59 -7.82
C GLU A 164 2.65 -20.97 -7.36
N ALA A 165 1.79 -19.98 -7.14
CA ALA A 165 0.38 -20.18 -6.84
C ALA A 165 -0.37 -20.57 -8.11
N LEU A 166 -0.69 -21.86 -8.20
CA LEU A 166 -1.31 -22.47 -9.38
C LEU A 166 -2.83 -22.61 -9.25
N SER A 167 -3.38 -22.50 -8.05
CA SER A 167 -4.84 -22.42 -7.91
C SER A 167 -5.23 -21.62 -6.68
N PHE A 168 -6.40 -21.01 -6.80
CA PHE A 168 -7.06 -20.26 -5.76
C PHE A 168 -8.42 -20.86 -5.51
N PHE A 169 -8.88 -20.75 -4.27
CA PHE A 169 -10.22 -21.13 -3.90
C PHE A 169 -10.99 -19.86 -3.53
N ASN A 170 -12.02 -19.56 -4.32
CA ASN A 170 -12.94 -18.46 -4.07
C ASN A 170 -14.15 -19.00 -3.32
N THR A 171 -14.38 -18.49 -2.11
CA THR A 171 -15.56 -18.84 -1.30
C THR A 171 -16.78 -18.01 -1.66
N GLY A 172 -16.60 -16.95 -2.46
CA GLY A 172 -17.59 -15.89 -2.71
C GLY A 172 -17.50 -14.76 -1.69
N ILE A 173 -16.77 -14.95 -0.59
CA ILE A 173 -16.49 -13.90 0.42
C ILE A 173 -15.02 -13.52 0.34
N ASP A 174 -14.14 -14.52 0.26
CA ASP A 174 -12.71 -14.36 0.19
C ASP A 174 -12.09 -15.29 -0.84
N THR A 175 -10.87 -14.94 -1.27
CA THR A 175 -10.04 -15.81 -2.10
C THR A 175 -8.81 -16.23 -1.32
N ARG A 176 -8.47 -17.52 -1.42
CA ARG A 176 -7.34 -18.12 -0.71
C ARG A 176 -6.47 -18.91 -1.66
N VAL A 177 -5.16 -18.93 -1.44
CA VAL A 177 -4.27 -19.81 -2.21
C VAL A 177 -4.58 -21.26 -1.84
N TYR A 178 -4.87 -22.06 -2.85
CA TYR A 178 -5.29 -23.45 -2.70
C TYR A 178 -4.18 -24.45 -3.01
N PHE A 179 -3.33 -24.13 -3.99
CA PHE A 179 -2.19 -24.97 -4.35
C PHE A 179 -0.97 -24.12 -4.72
N ILE A 180 0.17 -24.49 -4.15
CA ILE A 180 1.49 -23.91 -4.43
C ILE A 180 2.33 -25.01 -5.04
N LYS A 181 2.90 -24.76 -6.22
CA LYS A 181 3.90 -25.62 -6.84
C LYS A 181 5.28 -25.11 -6.45
N ASN A 182 5.99 -25.92 -5.67
CA ASN A 182 7.41 -25.71 -5.41
C ASN A 182 8.23 -26.25 -6.61
N PHE A 183 9.35 -25.57 -6.89
CA PHE A 183 10.35 -25.98 -7.88
C PHE A 183 11.55 -26.61 -7.18
#